data_AF-A0A951IE66-F1
#
_entry.id   AF-A0A951IE66-F1
#
_cell.length_a   1.000
_cell.length_b   1.000
_cell.length_c   1.000
_cell.angle_alpha   90.00
_cell.angle_beta   90.00
_cell.angle_gamma   90.00
#
_symmetry.space_group_name_H-M   'P 1'
#
loop_
_entity.id
_entity.type
_entity.pdbx_description
1 polymer ?
#
loop_
_entity_poly.entity_id
_entity_poly.type
_entity_poly.pdbx_seq_one_letter_code
_entity_poly.pdbx_strand_id
1 'polypeptide(L)'
;PGNLKDWWTQPDAATLQSRAGEVVQQYNALTVLDTVHVQGKLTLGENLADLGGLSMAYEAFTKTKQFKEGKKIDGFTPQQRFFLAWAQIWRNNTLPETAANLIKTDPHSPGEHRANAPVTNIDAWYTAFDVKPGDKMYKPKEARTRIW
;
A
#
# COMPACT_ATOMS: atom_id res chain seq x y z
N PRO A 1 2.62 -17.34 -21.96
CA PRO A 1 1.19 -17.04 -21.69
C PRO A 1 0.64 -17.99 -20.61
N GLY A 2 -0.07 -17.46 -19.61
CA GLY A 2 -0.76 -18.28 -18.60
C GLY A 2 -2.11 -18.77 -19.12
N ASN A 3 -2.56 -19.95 -18.66
CA ASN A 3 -3.87 -20.50 -18.99
C ASN A 3 -4.90 -20.06 -17.94
N LEU A 4 -6.04 -19.50 -18.39
CA LEU A 4 -7.15 -19.16 -17.50
C LEU A 4 -7.87 -20.44 -17.08
N LYS A 5 -7.58 -20.91 -15.87
CA LYS A 5 -8.25 -22.03 -15.21
C LYS A 5 -8.42 -21.70 -13.75
N ASP A 6 -9.58 -22.02 -13.18
CA ASP A 6 -9.73 -21.93 -11.73
C ASP A 6 -8.85 -23.01 -11.07
N TRP A 7 -7.92 -22.54 -10.24
CA TRP A 7 -6.98 -23.36 -9.47
C TRP A 7 -7.15 -23.15 -7.96
N TRP A 8 -8.14 -22.37 -7.55
CA TRP A 8 -8.42 -22.09 -6.14
C TRP A 8 -9.49 -23.04 -5.60
N THR A 9 -9.39 -23.37 -4.32
CA THR A 9 -10.54 -23.96 -3.61
C THR A 9 -11.56 -22.86 -3.32
N GLN A 10 -12.84 -23.21 -3.18
CA GLN A 10 -13.89 -22.24 -2.86
C GLN A 10 -13.61 -21.46 -1.55
N PRO A 11 -13.16 -22.10 -0.45
CA PRO A 11 -12.80 -21.37 0.77
C PRO A 11 -11.66 -20.37 0.59
N ASP A 12 -10.64 -20.73 -0.18
CA ASP A 12 -9.49 -19.85 -0.43
C ASP A 12 -9.91 -18.65 -1.30
N ALA A 13 -10.70 -18.90 -2.34
CA ALA A 13 -11.24 -17.84 -3.19
C ALA A 13 -12.12 -16.86 -2.39
N ALA A 14 -12.96 -17.35 -1.49
CA ALA A 14 -13.80 -16.53 -0.62
C ALA A 14 -12.95 -15.67 0.34
N THR A 15 -11.89 -16.25 0.91
CA THR A 15 -10.95 -15.53 1.78
C THR A 15 -10.25 -14.40 1.03
N LEU A 16 -9.75 -14.69 -0.18
CA LEU A 16 -9.11 -13.69 -1.04
C LEU A 16 -10.09 -12.56 -1.40
N GLN A 17 -11.32 -12.89 -1.77
CA GLN A 17 -12.37 -11.91 -2.08
C GLN A 17 -12.70 -11.02 -0.89
N SER A 18 -12.79 -11.60 0.32
CA SER A 18 -13.02 -10.82 1.54
C SER A 18 -11.90 -9.81 1.79
N ARG A 19 -10.63 -10.26 1.71
CA ARG A 19 -9.47 -9.37 1.90
C ARG A 19 -9.35 -8.32 0.81
N ALA A 20 -9.62 -8.69 -0.45
CA ALA A 20 -9.68 -7.73 -1.55
C ALA A 20 -10.79 -6.69 -1.32
N GLY A 21 -11.93 -7.10 -0.75
CA GLY A 21 -12.99 -6.21 -0.33
C GLY A 21 -12.54 -5.17 0.70
N GLU A 22 -11.73 -5.57 1.69
CA GLU A 22 -11.14 -4.61 2.64
C GLU A 22 -10.26 -3.56 1.94
N VAL A 23 -9.46 -3.97 0.96
CA VAL A 23 -8.64 -3.04 0.15
C VAL A 23 -9.53 -2.10 -0.68
N VAL A 24 -10.60 -2.61 -1.30
CA VAL A 24 -11.56 -1.75 -2.01
C VAL A 24 -12.11 -0.67 -1.07
N GLN A 25 -12.53 -1.04 0.14
CA GLN A 25 -13.08 -0.08 1.09
C GLN A 25 -12.04 0.92 1.60
N GLN A 26 -10.81 0.46 1.85
CA GLN A 26 -9.71 1.34 2.24
C GLN A 26 -9.49 2.45 1.21
N TYR A 27 -9.47 2.11 -0.08
CA TYR A 27 -9.22 3.10 -1.13
C TYR A 27 -10.45 3.95 -1.46
N ASN A 28 -11.67 3.40 -1.37
CA ASN A 28 -12.89 4.19 -1.51
C ASN A 28 -12.98 5.35 -0.50
N ALA A 29 -12.34 5.24 0.66
CA ALA A 29 -12.32 6.31 1.67
C ALA A 29 -11.36 7.47 1.34
N LEU A 30 -10.49 7.31 0.34
CA LEU A 30 -9.48 8.30 -0.03
C LEU A 30 -10.03 9.26 -1.09
N THR A 31 -9.70 10.55 -0.97
CA THR A 31 -10.13 11.58 -1.93
C THR A 31 -8.97 12.20 -2.68
N VAL A 32 -9.27 12.77 -3.85
CA VAL A 32 -8.42 13.64 -4.67
C VAL A 32 -9.24 14.89 -4.94
N LEU A 33 -8.57 16.04 -5.12
CA LEU A 33 -9.26 17.33 -5.29
C LEU A 33 -10.27 17.58 -4.15
N ASP A 34 -9.88 17.16 -2.95
CA ASP A 34 -10.61 17.19 -1.67
C ASP A 34 -11.92 16.38 -1.61
N THR A 35 -12.57 16.11 -2.74
CA THR A 35 -13.96 15.64 -2.79
C THR A 35 -14.18 14.40 -3.66
N VAL A 36 -13.28 14.10 -4.61
CA VAL A 36 -13.47 13.00 -5.55
C VAL A 36 -12.84 11.74 -4.99
N HIS A 37 -13.65 10.73 -4.69
CA HIS A 37 -13.17 9.48 -4.12
C HIS A 37 -12.43 8.61 -5.14
N VAL A 38 -11.38 7.92 -4.69
CA VAL A 38 -10.73 6.86 -5.46
C VAL A 38 -11.72 5.73 -5.68
N GLN A 39 -11.78 5.22 -6.91
CA GLN A 39 -12.61 4.07 -7.24
C GLN A 39 -11.88 2.77 -6.87
N GLY A 40 -11.98 2.34 -5.61
CA GLY A 40 -11.21 1.21 -5.07
C GLY A 40 -11.39 -0.09 -5.84
N LYS A 41 -12.53 -0.31 -6.50
CA LYS A 41 -12.76 -1.47 -7.38
C LYS A 41 -12.04 -1.35 -8.72
N LEU A 42 -11.97 -0.16 -9.30
CA LEU A 42 -11.20 0.11 -10.52
C LEU A 42 -9.71 -0.10 -10.27
N THR A 43 -9.22 0.37 -9.12
CA THR A 43 -7.79 0.35 -8.79
C THR A 43 -7.33 -0.91 -8.04
N LEU A 44 -8.23 -1.89 -7.84
CA LEU A 44 -8.00 -3.02 -6.94
C LEU A 44 -6.75 -3.83 -7.31
N GLY A 45 -6.57 -4.15 -8.60
CA GLY A 45 -5.42 -4.95 -9.05
C GLY A 45 -4.08 -4.31 -8.67
N GLU A 46 -3.93 -3.02 -8.94
CA GLU A 46 -2.73 -2.25 -8.64
C GLU A 46 -2.54 -2.04 -7.14
N ASN A 47 -3.62 -1.81 -6.39
CA ASN A 47 -3.57 -1.67 -4.93
C ASN A 47 -3.13 -2.97 -4.24
N LEU A 48 -3.59 -4.12 -4.74
CA LEU A 48 -3.15 -5.45 -4.28
C LEU A 48 -1.67 -5.69 -4.61
N ALA A 49 -1.24 -5.27 -5.80
CA ALA A 49 0.15 -5.37 -6.24
C ALA A 49 1.07 -4.49 -5.38
N ASP A 50 0.68 -3.25 -5.07
CA ASP A 50 1.43 -2.36 -4.18
C ASP A 50 1.57 -2.95 -2.77
N LEU A 51 0.45 -3.38 -2.18
CA LEU A 51 0.45 -3.94 -0.83
C LEU A 51 1.32 -5.21 -0.76
N GLY A 52 1.21 -6.09 -1.74
CA GLY A 52 2.00 -7.31 -1.80
C GLY A 52 3.47 -7.06 -2.10
N GLY A 53 3.76 -6.25 -3.12
CA GLY A 53 5.12 -5.88 -3.49
C GLY A 53 5.85 -5.21 -2.33
N LEU A 54 5.22 -4.28 -1.63
CA LEU A 54 5.77 -3.63 -0.45
C LEU A 54 6.04 -4.63 0.69
N SER A 55 5.08 -5.52 0.98
CA SER A 55 5.19 -6.52 2.05
C SER A 55 6.35 -7.48 1.79
N MET A 56 6.41 -8.06 0.59
CA MET A 56 7.44 -9.00 0.17
C MET A 56 8.82 -8.32 0.08
N ALA A 57 8.89 -7.10 -0.48
CA ALA A 57 10.13 -6.35 -0.56
C ALA A 57 10.68 -6.01 0.83
N TYR A 58 9.81 -5.67 1.80
CA TYR A 58 10.22 -5.43 3.17
C TYR A 58 10.77 -6.71 3.82
N GLU A 59 10.05 -7.83 3.70
CA GLU A 59 10.51 -9.11 4.23
C GLU A 59 11.87 -9.50 3.64
N ALA A 60 12.03 -9.39 2.32
CA ALA A 60 13.30 -9.66 1.65
C ALA A 60 14.40 -8.72 2.14
N PHE A 61 14.11 -7.43 2.30
CA PHE A 61 15.05 -6.45 2.82
C PHE A 61 15.54 -6.80 4.24
N THR A 62 14.66 -7.31 5.11
CA THR A 62 15.05 -7.73 6.47
C THR A 62 16.10 -8.85 6.50
N LYS A 63 16.18 -9.64 5.44
CA LYS A 63 17.14 -10.77 5.32
C LYS A 63 18.53 -10.30 4.90
N THR A 64 18.66 -9.09 4.35
CA THR A 64 19.92 -8.52 3.84
C THR A 64 20.90 -8.17 4.97
N LYS A 65 22.19 -8.11 4.63
CA LYS A 65 23.24 -7.63 5.54
C LYS A 65 22.97 -6.19 5.97
N GLN A 66 22.55 -5.33 5.04
CA GLN A 66 22.28 -3.92 5.30
C GLN A 66 21.21 -3.70 6.39
N PHE A 67 20.13 -4.49 6.38
CA PHE A 67 19.12 -4.39 7.43
C PHE A 67 19.67 -4.88 8.77
N LYS A 68 20.34 -6.04 8.79
CA LYS A 68 20.88 -6.67 10.00
C LYS A 68 22.00 -5.87 10.67
N GLU A 69 22.79 -5.13 9.90
CA GLU A 69 23.82 -4.22 10.44
C GLU A 69 23.21 -3.06 11.25
N GLY A 70 21.94 -2.70 11.02
CA GLY A 70 21.25 -1.67 11.81
C GLY A 70 21.80 -0.26 11.67
N LYS A 71 22.82 -0.05 10.81
CA LYS A 71 23.53 1.23 10.69
C LYS A 71 22.58 2.34 10.23
N LYS A 72 22.58 3.44 10.97
CA LYS A 72 21.90 4.67 10.58
C LYS A 72 22.67 5.36 9.44
N ILE A 73 21.93 5.86 8.47
CA ILE A 73 22.46 6.74 7.41
C ILE A 73 21.56 7.98 7.41
N ASP A 74 22.19 9.15 7.50
CA ASP A 74 21.53 10.45 7.62
C ASP A 74 20.51 10.51 8.77
N GLY A 75 20.81 9.85 9.88
CA GLY A 75 19.94 9.78 11.06
C GLY A 75 18.84 8.72 11.01
N PHE A 76 18.60 8.08 9.87
CA PHE A 76 17.52 7.12 9.68
C PHE A 76 17.98 5.66 9.82
N THR A 77 17.17 4.83 10.48
CA THR A 77 17.39 3.38 10.56
C THR A 77 17.20 2.72 9.18
N PRO A 78 17.75 1.52 8.93
CA PRO A 78 17.48 0.79 7.67
C PRO A 78 15.98 0.66 7.38
N GLN A 79 15.18 0.37 8.41
CA GLN A 79 13.73 0.25 8.32
C GLN A 79 13.05 1.56 7.91
N GLN A 80 13.41 2.69 8.52
CA GLN A 80 12.89 4.01 8.10
C GLN A 80 13.27 4.32 6.66
N ARG A 81 14.52 4.05 6.28
CA ARG A 81 15.01 4.29 4.91
C ARG A 81 14.27 3.46 3.86
N PHE A 82 13.84 2.24 4.19
CA PHE A 82 13.02 1.44 3.29
C PHE A 82 11.70 2.15 2.95
N PHE A 83 10.97 2.64 3.95
CA PHE A 83 9.72 3.36 3.73
C PHE A 83 9.92 4.73 3.09
N LEU A 84 11.02 5.42 3.39
CA LEU A 84 11.39 6.65 2.70
C LEU A 84 11.67 6.40 1.20
N ALA A 85 12.37 5.31 0.86
CA ALA A 85 12.61 4.93 -0.52
C ALA A 85 11.29 4.59 -1.24
N TRP A 86 10.38 3.86 -0.59
CA TRP A 86 9.03 3.61 -1.10
C TRP A 86 8.27 4.91 -1.38
N ALA A 87 8.25 5.85 -0.43
CA ALA A 87 7.57 7.13 -0.64
C ALA A 87 8.20 7.93 -1.79
N GLN A 88 9.53 7.87 -1.95
CA GLN A 88 10.24 8.64 -2.97
C GLN A 88 9.93 8.23 -4.41
N ILE A 89 9.63 6.94 -4.66
CA ILE A 89 9.27 6.46 -6.01
C ILE A 89 7.88 6.94 -6.45
N TRP A 90 7.03 7.34 -5.51
CA TRP A 90 5.68 7.82 -5.77
C TRP A 90 5.57 9.33 -5.86
N ARG A 91 6.68 10.06 -5.73
CA ARG A 91 6.69 11.52 -5.88
C ARG A 91 6.21 11.91 -7.27
N ASN A 92 5.03 12.49 -7.34
CA ASN A 92 4.46 13.07 -8.54
C ASN A 92 3.80 14.41 -8.21
N ASN A 93 3.60 15.23 -9.25
CA ASN A 93 2.73 16.39 -9.19
C ASN A 93 1.88 16.39 -10.46
N THR A 94 0.57 16.54 -10.30
CA THR A 94 -0.40 16.36 -11.38
C THR A 94 -1.34 17.54 -11.39
N LEU A 95 -1.58 18.10 -12.57
CA LEU A 95 -2.54 19.19 -12.75
C LEU A 95 -3.94 18.74 -12.32
N PRO A 96 -4.76 19.60 -11.70
CA PRO A 96 -6.10 19.25 -11.25
C PRO A 96 -6.98 18.63 -12.35
N GLU A 97 -6.91 19.16 -13.57
CA GLU A 97 -7.67 18.67 -14.72
C GLU A 97 -7.24 17.26 -15.12
N THR A 98 -5.92 16.99 -15.08
CA THR A 98 -5.37 15.66 -15.31
C THR A 98 -5.78 14.70 -14.20
N ALA A 99 -5.73 15.13 -12.94
CA ALA A 99 -6.18 14.31 -11.81
C ALA A 99 -7.67 13.95 -11.90
N ALA A 100 -8.51 14.90 -12.30
CA ALA A 100 -9.95 14.70 -12.51
C ALA A 100 -10.26 13.69 -13.64
N ASN A 101 -9.38 13.58 -14.64
CA ASN A 101 -9.48 12.56 -15.67
C ASN A 101 -8.98 11.19 -15.18
N LEU A 102 -7.76 11.14 -14.63
CA LEU A 102 -7.12 9.90 -14.21
C LEU A 102 -7.93 9.15 -13.14
N ILE A 103 -8.54 9.87 -12.19
CA ILE A 103 -9.37 9.25 -11.15
C ILE A 103 -10.58 8.47 -11.72
N LYS A 104 -10.96 8.72 -12.97
CA LYS A 104 -12.05 8.04 -13.68
C LYS A 104 -11.58 6.90 -14.58
N THR A 105 -10.33 6.93 -15.06
CA THR A 105 -9.88 6.09 -16.17
C THR A 105 -8.65 5.24 -15.86
N ASP A 106 -7.80 5.69 -14.94
CA ASP A 106 -6.53 5.04 -14.62
C ASP A 106 -6.77 3.91 -13.59
N PRO A 107 -6.33 2.67 -13.85
CA PRO A 107 -6.37 1.61 -12.84
C PRO A 107 -5.35 1.82 -11.71
N HIS A 108 -4.44 2.78 -11.80
CA HIS A 108 -3.55 3.11 -10.70
C HIS A 108 -4.16 4.15 -9.78
N SER A 109 -4.07 3.93 -8.47
CA SER A 109 -4.35 4.98 -7.50
C SER A 109 -3.38 6.16 -7.67
N PRO A 110 -3.78 7.39 -7.32
CA PRO A 110 -2.87 8.54 -7.28
C PRO A 110 -1.61 8.26 -6.46
N GLY A 111 -0.47 8.84 -6.87
CA GLY A 111 0.84 8.59 -6.26
C GLY A 111 0.87 8.74 -4.74
N GLU A 112 0.26 9.79 -4.20
CA GLU A 112 0.14 9.99 -2.73
C GLU A 112 -0.55 8.79 -2.04
N HIS A 113 -1.63 8.27 -2.63
CA HIS A 113 -2.38 7.14 -2.08
C HIS A 113 -1.61 5.82 -2.23
N ARG A 114 -0.83 5.65 -3.31
CA ARG A 114 0.09 4.50 -3.48
C ARG A 114 1.25 4.55 -2.47
N ALA A 115 1.73 5.74 -2.12
CA ALA A 115 2.72 5.90 -1.06
C ALA A 115 2.14 5.57 0.33
N ASN A 116 0.97 6.12 0.64
CA ASN A 116 0.46 6.19 2.01
C ASN A 116 -0.47 5.03 2.40
N ALA A 117 -1.38 4.61 1.52
CA ALA A 117 -2.38 3.60 1.89
C ALA A 117 -1.76 2.22 2.22
N PRO A 118 -0.84 1.64 1.41
CA PRO A 118 -0.33 0.30 1.69
C PRO A 118 0.53 0.26 2.95
N VAL A 119 1.31 1.31 3.26
CA VAL A 119 2.17 1.33 4.46
C VAL A 119 1.38 1.20 5.76
N THR A 120 0.13 1.71 5.81
CA THR A 120 -0.73 1.60 7.00
C THR A 120 -1.12 0.15 7.32
N ASN A 121 -1.00 -0.78 6.37
CA ASN A 121 -1.26 -2.19 6.59
C ASN A 121 -0.01 -2.98 7.04
N ILE A 122 1.17 -2.35 7.06
CA ILE A 122 2.45 -3.00 7.39
C ILE A 122 2.82 -2.71 8.85
N ASP A 123 2.91 -3.72 9.71
CA ASP A 123 3.25 -3.51 11.13
C ASP A 123 4.59 -2.79 11.34
N ALA A 124 5.56 -3.03 10.45
CA ALA A 124 6.85 -2.38 10.49
C ALA A 124 6.77 -0.86 10.27
N TRP A 125 5.73 -0.33 9.63
CA TRP A 125 5.56 1.13 9.53
C TRP A 125 5.42 1.77 10.92
N TYR A 126 4.64 1.14 11.78
CA TYR A 126 4.34 1.63 13.13
C TYR A 126 5.58 1.66 14.01
N THR A 127 6.42 0.62 13.93
CA THR A 127 7.67 0.58 14.70
C THR A 127 8.75 1.49 14.11
N ALA A 128 8.76 1.69 12.79
CA ALA A 128 9.76 2.55 12.14
C ALA A 128 9.64 4.03 12.54
N PHE A 129 8.40 4.51 12.68
CA PHE A 129 8.10 5.93 12.91
C PHE A 129 7.35 6.21 14.22
N ASP A 130 7.26 5.21 15.11
CA ASP A 130 6.55 5.33 16.40
C ASP A 130 5.10 5.83 16.26
N VAL A 131 4.37 5.26 15.29
CA VAL A 131 3.00 5.67 14.94
C VAL A 131 2.00 5.18 15.98
N LYS A 132 1.18 6.10 16.50
CA LYS A 132 0.28 5.91 17.65
C LYS A 132 -1.18 6.20 17.29
N PRO A 133 -2.13 5.70 18.09
CA PRO A 133 -3.52 6.12 17.98
C PRO A 133 -3.64 7.64 17.98
N GLY A 134 -4.36 8.19 17.00
CA GLY A 134 -4.51 9.63 16.79
C GLY A 134 -3.65 10.19 15.65
N ASP A 135 -2.59 9.50 15.24
CA ASP A 135 -1.80 9.92 14.07
C ASP A 135 -2.60 9.73 12.78
N LYS A 136 -2.42 10.62 11.81
CA LYS A 136 -3.14 10.60 10.51
C LYS A 136 -3.01 9.27 9.77
N MET A 137 -1.86 8.60 9.89
CA MET A 137 -1.56 7.33 9.23
C MET A 137 -1.62 6.12 10.17
N TYR A 138 -2.40 6.23 11.25
CA TYR A 138 -2.65 5.12 12.16
C TYR A 138 -3.85 4.27 11.71
N LYS A 139 -3.67 2.95 11.69
CA LYS A 139 -4.73 1.94 11.54
C LYS A 139 -4.61 0.92 12.68
N PRO A 140 -5.70 0.59 13.41
CA PRO A 140 -5.66 -0.44 14.45
C PRO A 140 -5.27 -1.79 13.84
N LYS A 141 -4.59 -2.63 14.62
CA LYS A 141 -3.94 -3.86 14.11
C LYS A 141 -4.94 -4.81 13.44
N GLU A 142 -6.14 -4.88 13.99
CA GLU A 142 -7.24 -5.74 13.56
C GLU A 142 -7.85 -5.30 12.22
N ALA A 143 -7.69 -4.01 11.88
CA ALA A 143 -8.15 -3.46 10.61
C ALA A 143 -7.07 -3.49 9.51
N ARG A 144 -5.83 -3.89 9.82
CA ARG A 144 -4.73 -3.95 8.83
C ARG A 144 -4.93 -5.17 7.92
N THR A 145 -5.08 -4.90 6.63
CA THR A 145 -5.34 -5.94 5.64
C THR A 145 -4.05 -6.68 5.29
N ARG A 146 -4.12 -8.01 5.28
CA ARG A 146 -3.01 -8.90 4.90
C ARG A 146 -3.52 -9.95 3.92
N ILE A 147 -2.78 -10.16 2.85
CA ILE A 147 -3.24 -10.96 1.71
C ILE A 147 -2.24 -12.05 1.35
N TRP A 148 -0.96 -11.70 1.29
CA TRP A 148 0.14 -12.58 0.88
C TRP A 148 1.00 -12.97 2.08
#